data_AF-A0A346P9K2-F1
#
_entry.id   AF-A0A346P9K2-F1
#
_cell.length_a   1.000
_cell.length_b   1.000
_cell.length_c   1.000
_cell.angle_alpha   90.00
_cell.angle_beta   90.00
_cell.angle_gamma   90.00
#
_symmetry.space_group_name_H-M   'P 1'
#
loop_
_entity.id
_entity.type
_entity.pdbx_description
1 polymer ?
#
loop_
_entity_poly.entity_id
_entity_poly.type
_entity_poly.pdbx_seq_one_letter_code
_entity_poly.pdbx_strand_id
1 'polypeptide(L)' 'MLEQRDHRGKRFTIGHEDATDEIAIERCQRAEALERQAQHELCELERAKAVAGPAGKHPEVEVLER' A
#
# COMPACT_ATOMS: atom_id res chain seq x y z
N MET A 1 -25.01 21.69 2.04
CA MET A 1 -25.92 21.24 3.13
C MET A 1 -27.35 21.43 2.67
N LEU A 2 -28.18 20.38 2.72
CA LEU A 2 -29.58 20.40 2.29
C LEU A 2 -30.49 20.20 3.51
N GLU A 3 -31.44 21.10 3.75
CA GLU A 3 -32.43 20.93 4.81
C GLU A 3 -33.57 20.01 4.36
N GLN A 4 -33.88 18.98 5.15
CA GLN A 4 -34.98 18.06 4.92
C GLN A 4 -35.91 17.98 6.13
N ARG A 5 -37.12 17.47 5.92
CA ARG A 5 -38.08 17.16 6.98
C ARG A 5 -38.38 15.68 6.98
N ASP A 6 -38.37 15.06 8.16
CA ASP A 6 -38.77 13.67 8.31
C ASP A 6 -40.28 13.51 8.13
N HIS A 7 -40.76 12.25 8.16
CA HIS A 7 -42.18 11.92 8.07
C HIS A 7 -43.05 12.49 9.22
N ARG A 8 -42.42 12.99 10.29
CA ARG A 8 -43.07 13.63 11.44
C ARG A 8 -42.98 15.16 11.37
N GLY A 9 -42.40 15.71 10.30
CA GLY A 9 -42.21 17.14 10.10
C GLY A 9 -41.01 17.75 10.84
N LYS A 10 -40.18 16.94 11.52
CA LYS A 10 -38.96 17.40 12.18
C LYS A 10 -37.92 17.75 11.13
N ARG A 11 -37.37 18.96 11.22
CA ARG A 11 -36.27 19.40 10.35
C ARG A 11 -34.96 18.70 10.74
N PHE A 12 -34.22 18.22 9.77
CA PHE A 12 -32.84 17.77 9.91
C PHE A 12 -32.02 18.21 8.71
N THR A 13 -30.71 18.36 8.91
CA THR A 13 -29.82 18.84 7.87
C THR A 13 -29.02 17.66 7.34
N ILE A 14 -29.13 17.39 6.04
CA ILE A 14 -28.17 16.53 5.35
C ILE A 14 -27.00 17.43 4.96
N GLY A 15 -26.03 17.53 5.86
CA GLY A 15 -24.71 18.03 5.53
C GLY A 15 -23.93 16.95 4.79
N HIS A 16 -23.14 17.34 3.78
CA HIS A 16 -21.94 16.58 3.50
C HIS A 16 -21.02 16.90 4.66
N GLU A 17 -21.01 16.04 5.68
CA GLU A 17 -19.97 16.13 6.68
C GLU A 17 -18.68 15.69 5.96
N ASP A 18 -17.89 16.66 5.51
CA ASP A 18 -16.50 16.48 5.02
C ASP A 18 -15.57 15.84 6.09
N ALA A 19 -16.13 15.38 7.22
CA ALA A 19 -15.44 14.69 8.31
C ALA A 19 -15.23 13.19 8.02
N THR A 20 -15.91 12.61 7.03
CA THR A 20 -15.29 11.53 6.25
C THR A 20 -14.29 12.21 5.31
N ASP A 21 -12.98 12.04 5.44
CA ASP A 21 -12.31 10.88 6.01
C ASP A 21 -10.80 11.17 6.08
N GLU A 22 -10.35 12.14 6.89
CA GLU A 22 -8.89 12.43 7.04
C GLU A 22 -8.10 11.15 7.32
N ILE A 23 -8.71 10.24 8.10
CA ILE A 23 -8.18 8.90 8.37
C ILE A 23 -8.13 8.03 7.10
N ALA A 24 -9.17 7.99 6.26
CA ALA A 24 -9.05 7.27 4.99
C ALA A 24 -8.10 7.94 4.00
N ILE A 25 -8.00 9.27 3.98
CA ILE A 25 -7.02 9.99 3.16
C ILE A 25 -5.60 9.58 3.59
N GLU A 26 -5.32 9.60 4.90
CA GLU A 26 -4.04 9.14 5.45
C GLU A 26 -3.77 7.66 5.09
N ARG A 27 -4.79 6.79 5.21
CA ARG A 27 -4.67 5.37 4.85
C ARG A 27 -4.38 5.19 3.36
N CYS A 28 -5.05 5.93 2.48
CA CYS A 28 -4.82 5.91 1.04
C CYS A 28 -3.40 6.37 0.71
N GLN A 29 -2.96 7.51 1.27
CA GLN A 29 -1.60 8.01 1.08
C GLN A 29 -0.54 7.00 1.56
N ARG A 30 -0.79 6.35 2.69
CA ARG A 30 0.09 5.30 3.20
C ARG A 30 0.13 4.07 2.29
N ALA A 31 -1.01 3.64 1.76
CA ALA A 31 -1.08 2.53 0.82
C ALA A 31 -0.31 2.85 -0.47
N GLU A 32 -0.48 4.05 -1.02
CA GLU A 32 0.26 4.50 -2.20
C GLU A 32 1.78 4.54 -1.96
N ALA A 33 2.21 5.02 -0.79
CA ALA A 33 3.63 5.04 -0.44
C ALA A 33 4.23 3.63 -0.37
N LEU A 34 3.50 2.68 0.24
CA LEU A 34 3.91 1.28 0.32
C LEU A 34 3.95 0.61 -1.06
N GLU A 35 2.99 0.90 -1.94
CA GLU A 35 2.98 0.36 -3.30
C GLU A 35 4.21 0.83 -4.09
N ARG A 36 4.53 2.13 -4.02
CA ARG A 36 5.75 2.68 -4.67
C ARG A 36 7.02 2.04 -4.13
N GLN A 37 7.09 1.81 -2.82
CA GLN A 37 8.22 1.13 -2.19
C GLN A 37 8.34 -0.31 -2.72
N ALA A 38 7.25 -1.08 -2.75
CA ALA A 38 7.27 -2.46 -3.24
C ALA A 38 7.69 -2.54 -4.72
N GLN A 39 7.21 -1.62 -5.56
CA GLN A 39 7.62 -1.53 -6.96
C GLN A 39 9.12 -1.25 -7.11
N HIS A 40 9.66 -0.35 -6.29
CA HIS A 40 11.08 -0.05 -6.28
C HIS A 40 11.91 -1.25 -5.84
N GLU A 41 11.52 -1.93 -4.76
CA GLU A 41 12.20 -3.13 -4.26
C GLU A 41 12.18 -4.27 -5.30
N LEU A 42 11.07 -4.46 -6.00
CA LEU A 42 10.96 -5.42 -7.10
C LEU A 42 11.92 -5.09 -8.25
N CYS A 43 11.96 -3.82 -8.68
CA CYS A 43 12.88 -3.36 -9.72
C CYS A 43 14.35 -3.63 -9.32
N GLU A 44 14.72 -3.32 -8.08
CA GLU A 44 16.08 -3.53 -7.60
C GLU A 44 16.41 -5.02 -7.47
N LEU A 45 15.46 -5.86 -7.06
CA LEU A 45 15.64 -7.31 -7.04
C LEU A 45 15.84 -7.88 -8.45
N GLU A 46 15.10 -7.39 -9.44
CA GLU A 46 15.26 -7.79 -10.83
C GLU A 46 16.63 -7.37 -11.38
N ARG A 47 17.08 -6.15 -11.06
CA ARG A 47 18.42 -5.67 -11.39
C ARG A 47 19.50 -6.54 -10.75
N ALA A 48 19.35 -6.87 -9.46
CA ALA A 48 20.27 -7.75 -8.75
C ALA A 48 20.32 -9.14 -9.39
N LYS A 49 19.17 -9.72 -9.76
CA LYS A 49 19.10 -11.01 -10.48
C LYS A 49 19.81 -10.94 -11.83
N ALA A 50 19.66 -9.85 -12.57
CA ALA A 50 20.35 -9.68 -13.85
C ALA A 50 21.87 -9.60 -13.69
N VAL A 51 22.37 -8.97 -12.62
CA VAL A 51 23.80 -8.84 -12.32
C VAL A 51 24.40 -10.14 -11.74
N ALA A 52 23.66 -10.87 -10.92
CA ALA A 52 24.13 -12.08 -10.26
C ALA A 52 24.50 -13.22 -11.24
N GLY A 53 24.17 -13.07 -12.53
CA GLY A 53 24.31 -14.12 -13.53
C GLY A 53 23.28 -15.23 -13.31
N PRO A 54 23.25 -16.28 -14.16
CA PRO A 54 22.51 -17.48 -13.80
C PRO A 54 22.97 -17.91 -12.40
N ALA A 55 22.07 -18.43 -11.56
CA ALA A 55 22.44 -19.15 -10.36
C ALA A 55 23.25 -20.38 -10.80
N GLY A 56 24.52 -20.12 -11.12
CA GLY A 56 25.50 -21.10 -11.53
C GLY A 56 25.56 -22.04 -10.36
N LYS A 57 25.33 -23.32 -10.66
CA LYS A 57 25.50 -24.45 -9.75
C LYS A 57 26.48 -24.04 -8.67
N HIS A 58 26.00 -23.81 -7.45
CA HIS A 58 26.90 -23.72 -6.31
C HIS A 58 27.77 -24.98 -6.43
N PRO A 59 29.08 -24.89 -6.71
CA PRO A 59 29.91 -26.02 -6.34
C PRO A 59 29.69 -26.11 -4.84
N GLU A 60 29.13 -27.23 -4.40
CA GLU A 60 28.93 -27.53 -3.00
C GLU A 60 30.18 -27.04 -2.28
N VAL A 61 30.02 -26.03 -1.42
CA VAL A 61 31.04 -25.71 -0.45
C VAL A 61 31.13 -26.99 0.36
N GLU A 62 32.10 -27.84 0.02
CA GLU A 62 32.53 -28.94 0.83
C GLU A 62 32.99 -28.30 2.14
N VAL A 63 32.06 -28.18 3.08
CA VAL A 63 32.37 -27.92 4.47
C VAL A 63 33.13 -29.14 4.92
N LEU A 64 34.46 -29.07 4.82
CA LEU A 64 35.38 -30.01 5.46
C LEU A 64 35.14 -29.92 6.97
N GLU A 65 34.26 -30.80 7.47
CA GLU A 65 34.19 -31.11 8.89
C GLU A 65 35.57 -31.64 9.33
N ARG A 66 36.15 -30.97 10.33
CA ARG A 66 37.38 -31.37 11.02
C ARG A 66 37.04 -32.19 12.25
#